data_AF-A0A2V6HMC2-F1
#
_entry.id   AF-A0A2V6HMC2-F1
#
_cell.length_a   1.000
_cell.length_b   1.000
_cell.length_c   1.000
_cell.angle_alpha   90.00
_cell.angle_beta   90.00
_cell.angle_gamma   90.00
#
_symmetry.space_group_name_H-M   'P 1'
#
loop_
_entity.id
_entity.type
_entity.pdbx_description
1 polymer ?
#
loop_
_entity_poly.entity_id
_entity_poly.type
_entity_poly.pdbx_seq_one_letter_code
_entity_poly.pdbx_strand_id
1 'polypeptide(L)'
;MKLRYLYLAFAVLGLVVPYSQLVPWIMEHHALNMPLFVRDLFANRISAFFALDVIVSAVVLISFIQTEGKRLGMRLLWLPTIGTLLIGVSLGFPLFLYQRQLKLDRVAG
;
A
#
# COMPACT_ATOMS: atom_id res chain seq x y z
N MET A 1 4.60 -16.42 17.65
CA MET A 1 4.23 -16.34 16.21
C MET A 1 5.31 -15.53 15.50
N LYS A 2 5.90 -16.02 14.41
CA LYS A 2 6.95 -15.25 13.70
C LYS A 2 6.33 -13.98 13.09
N LEU A 3 6.94 -12.82 13.32
CA LEU A 3 6.47 -11.47 12.91
C LEU A 3 6.05 -11.40 11.42
N ARG A 4 6.68 -12.23 10.59
CA ARG A 4 6.36 -12.42 9.18
C ARG A 4 4.90 -12.78 8.86
N TYR A 5 4.23 -13.58 9.69
CA TYR A 5 2.82 -13.94 9.47
C TYR A 5 1.87 -12.80 9.81
N LEU A 6 2.24 -11.96 10.79
CA LEU A 6 1.49 -10.76 11.15
C LEU A 6 1.52 -9.75 9.99
N TYR A 7 2.69 -9.54 9.38
CA TYR A 7 2.82 -8.67 8.21
C TYR A 7 2.08 -9.21 6.99
N LEU A 8 2.09 -10.52 6.77
CA LEU A 8 1.27 -11.14 5.72
C LEU A 8 -0.23 -10.92 5.96
N ALA A 9 -0.71 -11.09 7.19
CA ALA A 9 -2.11 -10.84 7.53
C ALA A 9 -2.50 -9.37 7.27
N PHE A 10 -1.65 -8.41 7.67
CA PHE A 10 -1.88 -7.00 7.38
C PHE A 10 -1.81 -6.66 5.89
N ALA A 11 -0.94 -7.32 5.12
CA ALA A 11 -0.92 -7.15 3.67
C ALA A 11 -2.21 -7.67 3.02
N VAL A 12 -2.71 -8.84 3.44
CA VAL A 12 -3.99 -9.37 2.93
C VAL A 12 -5.14 -8.46 3.31
N LEU A 13 -5.21 -7.99 4.57
CA LEU A 13 -6.23 -7.03 4.99
C LEU A 13 -6.15 -5.72 4.20
N GLY A 14 -4.93 -5.21 4.00
CA GLY A 14 -4.66 -4.01 3.20
C GLY A 14 -4.99 -4.15 1.71
N LEU A 15 -5.07 -5.37 1.18
CA LEU A 15 -5.59 -5.64 -0.17
C LEU A 15 -7.13 -5.74 -0.16
N VAL A 16 -7.65 -6.61 0.70
CA VAL A 16 -9.06 -7.04 0.68
C VAL A 16 -9.98 -5.90 1.08
N VAL A 17 -9.62 -5.10 2.09
CA VAL A 17 -10.49 -4.02 2.58
C VAL A 17 -10.67 -2.93 1.51
N PRO A 18 -9.62 -2.35 0.90
CA PRO A 18 -9.80 -1.36 -0.16
C PRO A 18 -10.49 -1.95 -1.40
N TYR A 19 -10.13 -3.16 -1.81
CA TYR A 19 -10.77 -3.81 -2.96
C TYR A 19 -12.25 -4.11 -2.72
N SER A 20 -12.65 -4.43 -1.48
CA SER A 20 -14.06 -4.65 -1.14
C SER A 20 -14.93 -3.42 -1.34
N GLN A 21 -14.35 -2.22 -1.27
CA GLN A 21 -15.06 -0.95 -1.51
C GLN A 21 -14.94 -0.53 -2.98
N LEU A 22 -13.79 -0.80 -3.62
CA LEU A 22 -13.52 -0.42 -5.01
C LEU A 22 -14.31 -1.29 -6.02
N VAL A 23 -14.42 -2.60 -5.78
CA VAL A 23 -15.08 -3.54 -6.72
C VAL A 23 -16.57 -3.24 -6.89
N PRO A 24 -17.38 -3.05 -5.83
CA PRO A 24 -18.78 -2.65 -5.96
C PRO A 24 -18.94 -1.32 -6.69
N TRP A 25 -18.09 -0.32 -6.40
CA TRP A 25 -18.14 0.98 -7.07
C TRP A 25 -17.89 0.86 -8.57
N ILE A 26 -16.91 0.04 -9.00
CA ILE A 26 -16.64 -0.23 -10.42
C ILE A 26 -17.81 -0.97 -11.09
N MET A 27 -18.40 -1.93 -10.40
CA MET A 27 -19.56 -2.69 -10.92
C MET A 27 -20.79 -1.80 -11.09
N GLU A 28 -21.04 -0.88 -10.14
CA GLU A 28 -22.17 0.06 -10.23
C GLU A 28 -21.98 1.12 -11.32
N HIS A 29 -20.75 1.63 -11.50
CA HIS A 29 -20.49 2.74 -12.42
C HIS A 29 -20.03 2.32 -13.81
N HIS A 30 -19.84 1.00 -14.06
CA HIS A 30 -19.52 0.37 -15.35
C HIS A 30 -18.37 1.00 -16.17
N ALA A 31 -17.55 1.85 -15.54
CA ALA A 31 -16.49 2.57 -16.20
C ALA A 31 -15.30 2.75 -15.27
N LEU A 32 -14.12 2.37 -15.75
CA LEU A 32 -12.82 2.73 -15.18
C LEU A 32 -12.52 4.22 -15.48
N ASN A 33 -13.53 5.08 -15.31
CA ASN A 33 -13.44 6.50 -15.54
C ASN A 33 -12.75 7.14 -14.34
N MET A 34 -11.42 7.24 -14.42
CA MET A 34 -10.62 7.98 -13.45
C MET A 34 -11.15 9.39 -13.15
N PRO A 35 -11.70 10.16 -14.11
CA PRO A 35 -12.28 11.47 -13.80
C PRO A 35 -13.49 11.39 -12.85
N LEU A 36 -14.32 10.36 -12.99
CA LEU A 36 -15.49 10.14 -12.14
C LEU A 36 -15.07 9.69 -10.74
N PHE A 37 -14.07 8.80 -10.66
CA PHE A 37 -13.50 8.36 -9.40
C PHE A 37 -12.93 9.53 -8.59
N VAL A 38 -12.17 10.42 -9.25
CA VAL A 38 -11.63 11.62 -8.59
C VAL A 38 -12.77 12.54 -8.16
N ARG A 39 -13.79 12.74 -8.99
CA ARG A 39 -14.95 13.56 -8.62
C ARG A 39 -15.66 13.04 -7.37
N ASP A 40 -15.89 11.73 -7.27
CA ASP A 40 -16.54 11.12 -6.11
C ASP A 40 -15.64 11.10 -4.87
N LEU A 41 -14.34 10.85 -5.06
CA LEU A 41 -13.35 10.88 -3.98
C LEU A 41 -13.25 12.27 -3.34
N PHE A 42 -13.40 13.32 -4.14
CA PHE A 42 -13.41 14.72 -3.69
C PHE A 42 -14.82 15.32 -3.55
N ALA A 43 -15.89 14.49 -3.60
CA ALA A 43 -17.26 14.97 -3.47
C ALA A 43 -17.55 15.53 -2.06
N ASN A 44 -16.89 14.98 -1.03
CA ASN A 44 -17.02 15.42 0.35
C ASN A 44 -15.68 15.89 0.92
N ARG A 45 -15.72 16.88 1.81
CA ARG A 45 -14.51 17.40 2.49
C ARG A 45 -13.77 16.31 3.28
N ILE A 46 -14.52 15.38 3.87
CA ILE A 46 -13.97 14.27 4.67
C ILE A 46 -13.27 13.25 3.76
N SER A 47 -13.89 12.84 2.64
CA SER A 47 -13.27 11.91 1.70
C SER A 47 -12.03 12.52 1.05
N ALA A 48 -12.06 13.82 0.72
CA ALA A 48 -10.90 14.56 0.25
C ALA A 48 -9.76 14.58 1.27
N PHE A 49 -10.05 14.77 2.57
CA PHE A 49 -9.05 14.72 3.63
C PHE A 49 -8.38 13.34 3.70
N PHE A 50 -9.17 12.26 3.69
CA PHE A 50 -8.61 10.89 3.67
C PHE A 50 -7.78 10.62 2.41
N ALA A 51 -8.24 11.07 1.25
CA ALA A 51 -7.50 10.90 0.00
C ALA A 51 -6.14 11.63 0.06
N LEU A 52 -6.13 12.87 0.54
CA LEU A 52 -4.90 13.65 0.71
C LEU A 52 -3.96 13.02 1.75
N ASP A 53 -4.49 12.55 2.89
CA ASP A 53 -3.70 11.86 3.91
C ASP A 53 -3.04 10.59 3.38
N VAL A 54 -3.76 9.81 2.58
CA VAL A 54 -3.24 8.62 1.90
C VAL A 54 -2.16 8.99 0.88
N ILE A 55 -2.35 10.07 0.09
CA ILE A 55 -1.35 10.55 -0.87
C ILE A 55 -0.07 10.99 -0.14
N VAL A 56 -0.19 11.79 0.92
CA VAL A 56 0.96 12.24 1.72
C VAL A 56 1.67 11.04 2.34
N SER A 57 0.92 10.12 2.95
CA SER A 57 1.46 8.87 3.52
C SER A 57 2.16 8.01 2.47
N ALA A 58 1.63 7.94 1.24
CA ALA A 58 2.26 7.22 0.14
C ALA A 58 3.59 7.84 -0.28
N VAL A 59 3.68 9.17 -0.37
CA VAL A 59 4.93 9.87 -0.71
C VAL A 59 5.99 9.64 0.38
N VAL A 60 5.60 9.76 1.64
CA VAL A 60 6.49 9.49 2.79
C VAL A 60 6.94 8.03 2.79
N LEU A 61 6.02 7.09 2.56
CA LEU A 61 6.33 5.67 2.50
C LEU A 61 7.27 5.32 1.34
N ILE A 62 7.05 5.85 0.14
CA ILE A 62 7.93 5.63 -1.01
C ILE A 62 9.34 6.17 -0.72
N SER A 63 9.42 7.34 -0.09
CA SER A 63 10.69 7.92 0.35
C SER A 63 11.39 7.02 1.37
N PHE A 64 10.64 6.50 2.34
CA PHE A 64 11.13 5.58 3.37
C PHE A 64 11.61 4.24 2.79
N ILE A 65 10.85 3.64 1.86
CA ILE A 65 11.22 2.40 1.16
C ILE A 65 12.55 2.60 0.41
N GLN A 66 12.74 3.75 -0.25
CA GLN A 66 13.96 4.04 -0.98
C GLN A 66 15.17 4.26 -0.05
N THR A 67 15.02 5.04 1.02
CA THR A 67 16.13 5.35 1.94
C THR A 67 16.55 4.11 2.75
N GLU A 68 15.59 3.45 3.40
CA GLU A 68 15.85 2.28 4.22
C GLU A 68 16.22 1.06 3.36
N GLY A 69 15.59 0.93 2.20
CA GLY A 69 15.90 -0.13 1.26
C GLY A 69 17.31 -0.06 0.69
N LYS A 70 17.79 1.15 0.36
CA LYS A 70 19.19 1.37 -0.03
C LYS A 70 20.14 1.10 1.13
N ARG A 71 19.81 1.57 2.34
CA ARG A 71 20.62 1.32 3.55
C ARG A 71 20.78 -0.16 3.87
N LEU A 72 19.71 -0.94 3.71
CA LEU A 72 19.71 -2.38 3.95
C LEU A 72 20.21 -3.17 2.74
N GLY A 73 20.53 -2.56 1.59
CA GLY A 73 20.96 -3.25 0.36
C GLY A 73 19.92 -4.20 -0.22
N MET A 74 18.63 -3.87 -0.11
CA MET A 74 17.52 -4.71 -0.60
C MET A 74 17.33 -4.51 -2.12
N ARG A 75 17.31 -5.60 -2.90
CA ARG A 75 17.17 -5.56 -4.37
C ARG A 75 15.72 -5.46 -4.87
N LEU A 76 14.72 -5.82 -4.06
CA LEU A 76 13.30 -5.94 -4.46
C LEU A 76 12.41 -4.81 -3.91
N LEU A 77 12.94 -3.58 -3.85
CA LEU A 77 12.21 -2.40 -3.38
C LEU A 77 11.11 -1.93 -4.34
N TRP A 78 11.14 -2.42 -5.58
CA TRP A 78 10.14 -2.08 -6.59
C TRP A 78 8.76 -2.71 -6.28
N LEU A 79 8.74 -3.90 -5.66
CA LEU A 79 7.50 -4.58 -5.24
C LEU A 79 6.63 -3.76 -4.26
N PRO A 80 7.16 -3.27 -3.12
CA PRO A 80 6.36 -2.49 -2.17
C PRO A 80 6.06 -1.09 -2.70
N THR A 81 6.91 -0.54 -3.56
CA THR A 81 6.63 0.72 -4.27
C THR A 81 5.41 0.56 -5.19
N ILE A 82 5.39 -0.49 -6.02
CA ILE A 82 4.25 -0.81 -6.88
C ILE A 82 3.01 -1.17 -6.05
N GLY A 83 3.16 -1.93 -4.96
CA GLY A 83 2.06 -2.23 -4.05
C GLY A 83 1.44 -0.97 -3.43
N THR A 84 2.29 0.01 -3.07
CA THR A 84 1.84 1.32 -2.58
C THR A 84 1.09 2.09 -3.66
N LEU A 85 1.55 2.03 -4.91
CA LEU A 85 1.00 2.81 -6.01
C LEU A 85 -0.29 2.20 -6.60
N LEU A 86 -0.37 0.87 -6.69
CA LEU A 86 -1.50 0.15 -7.27
C LEU A 86 -2.63 -0.09 -6.27
N ILE A 87 -2.30 -0.32 -5.00
CA ILE A 87 -3.28 -0.77 -3.99
C ILE A 87 -3.36 0.23 -2.83
N GLY A 88 -2.22 0.79 -2.42
CA GLY A 88 -2.15 1.81 -1.38
C GLY A 88 -1.12 1.50 -0.30
N VAL A 89 -0.93 2.49 0.58
CA VAL A 89 0.00 2.43 1.73
C VAL A 89 -0.25 1.21 2.62
N SER A 90 -1.52 0.84 2.78
CA SER A 90 -1.97 -0.30 3.58
C SER A 90 -1.43 -1.65 3.12
N LEU A 91 -1.08 -1.82 1.85
CA LEU A 91 -0.42 -3.03 1.33
C LEU A 91 1.09 -2.83 1.16
N GLY A 92 1.50 -1.67 0.68
CA GLY A 92 2.92 -1.36 0.46
C GLY A 92 3.77 -1.45 1.73
N PHE A 93 3.25 -0.94 2.85
CA PHE A 93 3.96 -0.93 4.13
C PHE A 93 4.19 -2.33 4.73
N PRO A 94 3.16 -3.19 4.92
CA PRO A 94 3.39 -4.54 5.43
C PRO A 94 4.22 -5.40 4.47
N LEU A 95 4.10 -5.20 3.15
CA LEU A 95 4.92 -5.92 2.17
C LEU A 95 6.40 -5.52 2.25
N PHE A 96 6.69 -4.25 2.52
CA PHE A 96 8.05 -3.81 2.82
C PHE A 96 8.58 -4.44 4.12
N LEU A 97 7.79 -4.42 5.19
CA LEU A 97 8.16 -5.02 6.48
C LEU A 97 8.41 -6.53 6.36
N TYR A 98 7.60 -7.23 5.59
CA TYR A 98 7.77 -8.66 5.31
C TYR A 98 9.11 -8.94 4.62
N GLN A 99 9.46 -8.18 3.57
CA GLN A 99 10.74 -8.35 2.88
C GLN A 99 11.94 -7.99 3.76
N ARG A 100 11.80 -6.96 4.60
CA ARG A 100 12.83 -6.59 5.59
C ARG A 100 13.06 -7.73 6.58
N GLN A 101 11.98 -8.33 7.07
CA GLN A 101 12.05 -9.46 8.00
C GLN A 101 12.71 -10.69 7.34
N LEU A 102 12.38 -11.01 6.09
CA LEU A 102 13.02 -12.10 5.34
C LEU A 102 14.53 -11.91 5.19
N LYS A 103 14.98 -10.68 4.98
CA LYS A 103 16.40 -10.39 4.86
C LYS A 103 17.12 -10.53 6.20
N LEU A 104 16.51 -10.05 7.30
CA LEU A 104 17.06 -10.21 8.65
C LEU A 104 17.15 -11.68 9.07
N ASP A 105 16.09 -12.46 8.82
CA ASP A 105 16.08 -13.90 9.09
C ASP A 105 17.18 -14.64 8.30
N ARG A 106 17.55 -14.16 7.10
CA ARG A 106 18.60 -14.76 6.25
C ARG A 106 20.03 -14.35 6.64
N VAL A 107 20.20 -13.24 7.34
CA VAL A 107 21.51 -12.77 7.83
C VAL A 107 21.80 -13.35 9.23
N ALA A 108 20.77 -13.70 9.99
CA ALA A 108 20.89 -14.24 11.34
C ALA A 108 21.03 -15.78 11.40
N GLY A 109 20.92 -16.48 10.28
CA GLY A 109 21.14 -17.93 10.16
C GLY A 109 22.28 -18.22 9.22
#